data_AF-A0A7C2LRF8-F1
#
_entry.id   AF-A0A7C2LRF8-F1
#
_cell.length_a   1.000
_cell.length_b   1.000
_cell.length_c   1.000
_cell.angle_alpha   90.00
_cell.angle_beta   90.00
_cell.angle_gamma   90.00
#
_symmetry.space_group_name_H-M   'P 1'
#
loop_
_entity.id
_entity.type
_entity.pdbx_description
1 polymer ?
#
loop_
_entity_poly.entity_id
_entity_poly.type
_entity_poly.pdbx_seq_one_letter_code
_entity_poly.pdbx_strand_id
1 'polypeptide(L)'
;MGSMRLSLQGGVVVFLLFLGLLVCTAPAADKAEETVIPRPEHPRPQMQRLEWLNLNGVWEFAEADEAQDERFLGADSYPDEITVPFCRESLLSGLGRRGFVKHVWYRRRFSLPGEWRSPRARLHIGACDWRTRVWVNGRPVGEHTGGSAPFAFEITEVLQPGENVVVIHAFDDTRSGLQALGKQSNREDSFGIFYTRTTGIWQTVWLEGVGRSFLRGYCLTSDSEHSRVLLDVALDGFREGLTITATAFADGKRVGRAETAAGGQHNPLVLSLAKKRLWSVEDPFLYDLELTLSRGKTVVDQVRSYFGLRTVSVEGPAILINGRRVFQRLVLDQGFYPDGIWTAPSDAALKGDIERSQALGFNGARLHQKVFEPRFLYWADRLGYLVWGEFPSFGADYGNPAVNLPIINEWVEIVRRDYNHPSIIGWCPFNETPRTAGPLQQGVVNLTRELDPTRVVLETSGWSHTLPDSQLLDAHDY
;
A
#
# COMPACT_ATOMS: atom_id res chain seq x y z
N MET A 1 -25.28 65.19 -57.91
CA MET A 1 -26.04 65.56 -56.70
C MET A 1 -27.29 64.70 -56.66
N GLY A 2 -27.58 64.07 -55.52
CA GLY A 2 -28.90 63.51 -55.20
C GLY A 2 -29.02 62.00 -55.40
N SER A 3 -28.98 61.29 -54.28
CA SER A 3 -29.11 59.84 -54.06
C SER A 3 -30.31 59.16 -54.72
N MET A 4 -30.15 57.90 -55.14
CA MET A 4 -31.23 56.91 -55.10
C MET A 4 -30.66 55.48 -55.05
N ARG A 5 -31.14 54.68 -54.09
CA ARG A 5 -30.88 53.24 -53.93
C ARG A 5 -31.85 52.43 -54.81
N LEU A 6 -31.38 51.34 -55.43
CA LEU A 6 -32.10 50.08 -55.78
C LEU A 6 -31.11 49.27 -56.65
N SER A 7 -30.60 48.14 -56.16
CA SER A 7 -31.07 46.76 -56.36
C SER A 7 -30.58 46.08 -57.65
N LEU A 8 -30.42 44.76 -57.52
CA LEU A 8 -30.31 43.70 -58.53
C LEU A 8 -28.94 43.38 -59.15
N GLN A 9 -28.61 42.09 -58.92
CA GLN A 9 -28.10 41.09 -59.87
C GLN A 9 -26.68 41.26 -60.44
N GLY A 10 -25.85 40.27 -60.11
CA GLY A 10 -24.69 39.87 -60.90
C GLY A 10 -24.42 38.39 -60.66
N GLY A 11 -24.72 37.55 -61.66
CA GLY A 11 -24.39 36.14 -61.64
C GLY A 11 -22.94 35.88 -62.06
N VAL A 12 -22.38 34.74 -61.66
CA VAL A 12 -21.23 34.12 -62.31
C VAL A 12 -21.44 32.60 -62.33
N VAL A 13 -21.14 32.05 -63.50
CA VAL A 13 -21.26 30.66 -63.97
C VAL A 13 -20.36 29.70 -63.17
N VAL A 14 -20.86 28.51 -62.82
CA VAL A 14 -20.03 27.37 -62.40
C VAL A 14 -20.47 26.11 -63.13
N PHE A 15 -19.49 25.44 -63.75
CA PHE A 15 -19.59 24.24 -64.57
C PHE A 15 -20.04 23.01 -63.76
N LEU A 16 -20.91 22.20 -64.37
CA LEU A 16 -21.32 20.86 -63.91
C LEU A 16 -20.26 19.81 -64.28
N LEU A 17 -19.88 18.97 -63.33
CA LEU A 17 -19.26 17.66 -63.56
C LEU A 17 -19.82 16.67 -62.54
N PHE A 18 -20.55 15.67 -63.06
CA PHE A 18 -21.08 14.54 -62.32
C PHE A 18 -19.94 13.63 -61.84
N LEU A 19 -19.94 13.24 -60.56
CA LEU A 19 -19.21 12.07 -60.07
C LEU A 19 -20.12 11.30 -59.09
N GLY A 20 -20.34 10.02 -59.38
CA GLY A 20 -21.24 9.15 -58.63
C GLY A 20 -20.76 8.87 -57.21
N LEU A 21 -21.72 8.79 -56.27
CA LEU A 21 -21.49 8.29 -54.92
C LEU A 21 -21.18 6.79 -54.98
N LEU A 22 -19.94 6.42 -54.68
CA LEU A 22 -19.59 5.10 -54.18
C LEU A 22 -19.77 5.13 -52.65
N VAL A 23 -20.81 4.46 -52.14
CA VAL A 23 -20.97 4.22 -50.71
C VAL A 23 -20.04 3.07 -50.33
N CYS A 24 -18.86 3.40 -49.80
CA CYS A 24 -18.01 2.43 -49.11
C CYS A 24 -18.43 2.40 -47.63
N THR A 25 -19.15 1.35 -47.23
CA THR A 25 -19.33 1.00 -45.81
C THR A 25 -18.01 0.49 -45.27
N ALA A 26 -17.29 1.32 -44.51
CA ALA A 26 -16.18 0.86 -43.70
C ALA A 26 -16.74 0.01 -42.53
N PRO A 27 -16.11 -1.13 -42.18
CA PRO A 27 -16.50 -1.86 -40.98
C PRO A 27 -16.21 -0.99 -39.75
N ALA A 28 -17.14 -0.98 -38.81
CA ALA A 28 -16.94 -0.36 -37.51
C ALA A 28 -15.67 -0.97 -36.88
N ALA A 29 -14.62 -0.16 -36.77
CA ALA A 29 -13.53 -0.46 -35.88
C ALA A 29 -14.11 -0.39 -34.46
N ASP A 30 -14.18 -1.53 -33.77
CA ASP A 30 -14.32 -1.58 -32.33
C ASP A 30 -13.23 -0.68 -31.75
N LYS A 31 -13.64 0.51 -31.30
CA LYS A 31 -12.85 1.24 -30.32
C LYS A 31 -12.94 0.40 -29.06
N ALA A 32 -11.92 -0.44 -28.81
CA ALA A 32 -11.66 -0.91 -27.48
C ALA A 32 -11.59 0.35 -26.60
N GLU A 33 -12.60 0.57 -25.75
CA GLU A 33 -12.47 1.52 -24.65
C GLU A 33 -11.21 1.08 -23.89
N GLU A 34 -10.17 1.92 -23.87
CA GLU A 34 -9.05 1.71 -22.96
C GLU A 34 -9.63 1.73 -21.55
N THR A 35 -9.86 0.56 -20.98
CA THR A 35 -10.30 0.42 -19.60
C THR A 35 -9.22 1.03 -18.72
N VAL A 36 -9.48 2.23 -18.20
CA VAL A 36 -8.55 2.94 -17.31
C VAL A 36 -8.37 2.09 -16.06
N ILE A 37 -7.17 1.54 -15.86
CA ILE A 37 -6.85 0.74 -14.67
C ILE A 37 -6.85 1.69 -13.46
N PRO A 38 -7.74 1.48 -12.47
CA PRO A 38 -7.74 2.30 -11.27
C PRO A 38 -6.47 2.00 -10.45
N ARG A 39 -5.89 3.06 -9.86
CA ARG A 39 -4.62 2.98 -9.11
C ARG A 39 -3.52 2.28 -9.94
N PRO A 40 -3.12 2.87 -11.10
CA PRO A 40 -2.21 2.24 -12.05
C PRO A 40 -0.75 2.21 -11.59
N GLU A 41 -0.39 2.98 -10.57
CA GLU A 41 0.96 3.05 -10.02
C GLU A 41 1.41 1.74 -9.34
N HIS A 42 2.73 1.49 -9.33
CA HIS A 42 3.27 0.36 -8.58
C HIS A 42 3.02 0.57 -7.07
N PRO A 43 2.38 -0.39 -6.37
CA PRO A 43 1.90 -0.19 -5.00
C PRO A 43 3.01 -0.14 -3.95
N ARG A 44 4.23 -0.55 -4.30
CA ARG A 44 5.39 -0.56 -3.39
C ARG A 44 6.55 0.32 -3.91
N PRO A 45 6.58 1.61 -3.56
CA PRO A 45 7.63 2.54 -4.01
C PRO A 45 9.06 2.18 -3.56
N GLN A 46 9.21 1.44 -2.47
CA GLN A 46 10.51 0.97 -1.95
C GLN A 46 10.88 -0.47 -2.35
N MET A 47 10.00 -1.14 -3.10
CA MET A 47 10.20 -2.52 -3.57
C MET A 47 9.72 -2.68 -5.02
N GLN A 48 10.08 -1.73 -5.89
CA GLN A 48 9.59 -1.70 -7.26
C GLN A 48 10.38 -2.65 -8.17
N ARG A 49 9.67 -3.60 -8.79
CA ARG A 49 10.19 -4.43 -9.87
C ARG A 49 9.71 -3.94 -11.23
N LEU A 50 10.48 -4.24 -12.28
CA LEU A 50 10.11 -3.91 -13.64
C LEU A 50 9.05 -4.86 -14.21
N GLU A 51 9.17 -6.16 -13.92
CA GLU A 51 8.24 -7.17 -14.39
C GLU A 51 7.14 -7.40 -13.36
N TRP A 52 5.99 -6.76 -13.59
CA TRP A 52 4.82 -6.83 -12.73
C TRP A 52 3.55 -6.64 -13.56
N LEU A 53 2.40 -7.06 -13.03
CA LEU A 53 1.09 -6.91 -13.67
C LEU A 53 0.08 -6.39 -12.65
N ASN A 54 -0.53 -5.24 -12.92
CA ASN A 54 -1.62 -4.72 -12.10
C ASN A 54 -2.91 -5.51 -12.38
N LEU A 55 -3.54 -6.05 -11.32
CA LEU A 55 -4.79 -6.78 -11.40
C LEU A 55 -5.99 -5.95 -10.87
N ASN A 56 -5.88 -4.63 -10.79
CA ASN A 56 -7.01 -3.75 -10.53
C ASN A 56 -7.93 -3.62 -11.75
N GLY A 57 -9.16 -3.15 -11.53
CA GLY A 57 -10.23 -3.06 -12.52
C GLY A 57 -11.44 -3.90 -12.12
N VAL A 58 -12.28 -4.26 -13.09
CA VAL A 58 -13.51 -5.02 -12.85
C VAL A 58 -13.19 -6.50 -12.57
N TRP A 59 -13.80 -7.05 -11.53
CA TRP A 59 -13.78 -8.46 -11.14
C TRP A 59 -15.22 -8.95 -11.01
N GLU A 60 -15.42 -10.24 -11.23
CA GLU A 60 -16.67 -10.91 -10.87
C GLU A 60 -16.77 -11.01 -9.34
N PHE A 61 -17.96 -10.79 -8.79
CA PHE A 61 -18.19 -10.62 -7.35
C PHE A 61 -19.42 -11.37 -6.85
N ALA A 62 -19.32 -11.97 -5.66
CA ALA A 62 -20.44 -12.60 -4.97
C ALA A 62 -20.39 -12.36 -3.46
N GLU A 63 -21.57 -12.31 -2.84
CA GLU A 63 -21.77 -12.20 -1.40
C GLU A 63 -22.39 -13.50 -0.85
N ALA A 64 -22.01 -13.89 0.36
CA ALA A 64 -22.59 -15.02 1.07
C ALA A 64 -22.68 -14.77 2.59
N ASP A 65 -23.74 -15.30 3.18
CA ASP A 65 -23.99 -15.22 4.62
C ASP A 65 -23.42 -16.41 5.40
N GLU A 66 -23.17 -17.55 4.74
CA GLU A 66 -22.66 -18.77 5.37
C GLU A 66 -21.21 -19.10 5.00
N ALA A 67 -20.48 -19.66 5.96
CA ALA A 67 -19.02 -19.77 5.92
C ALA A 67 -18.43 -20.83 4.98
N GLN A 68 -19.26 -21.74 4.50
CA GLN A 68 -18.85 -22.89 3.70
C GLN A 68 -19.37 -22.83 2.27
N ASP A 69 -19.68 -21.64 1.78
CA ASP A 69 -20.20 -21.47 0.43
C ASP A 69 -19.11 -21.60 -0.65
N GLU A 70 -18.43 -22.75 -0.68
CA GLU A 70 -17.41 -23.10 -1.66
C GLU A 70 -18.00 -23.32 -3.07
N ARG A 71 -19.32 -23.16 -3.25
CA ARG A 71 -19.98 -23.23 -4.57
C ARG A 71 -19.35 -22.27 -5.57
N PHE A 72 -18.83 -21.14 -5.09
CA PHE A 72 -18.18 -20.14 -5.93
C PHE A 72 -16.84 -20.60 -6.51
N LEU A 73 -16.16 -21.58 -5.91
CA LEU A 73 -14.93 -22.16 -6.49
C LEU A 73 -15.19 -22.88 -7.81
N GLY A 74 -16.39 -23.44 -7.99
CA GLY A 74 -16.81 -24.17 -9.19
C GLY A 74 -17.91 -23.50 -10.00
N ALA A 75 -18.29 -22.26 -9.67
CA ALA A 75 -19.36 -21.55 -10.35
C ALA A 75 -18.94 -21.06 -11.74
N ASP A 76 -19.83 -21.12 -12.73
CA ASP A 76 -19.55 -20.63 -14.09
C ASP A 76 -19.43 -19.10 -14.14
N SER A 77 -20.23 -18.39 -13.34
CA SER A 77 -20.28 -16.93 -13.21
C SER A 77 -20.60 -16.51 -11.79
N TYR A 78 -20.18 -15.31 -11.39
CA TYR A 78 -20.68 -14.68 -10.16
C TYR A 78 -21.82 -13.71 -10.52
N PRO A 79 -22.73 -13.39 -9.59
CA PRO A 79 -23.92 -12.60 -9.91
C PRO A 79 -23.64 -11.11 -10.15
N ASP A 80 -22.55 -10.58 -9.62
CA ASP A 80 -22.22 -9.15 -9.67
C ASP A 80 -20.81 -8.90 -10.22
N GLU A 81 -20.50 -7.61 -10.41
CA GLU A 81 -19.16 -7.11 -10.73
C GLU A 81 -18.74 -6.06 -9.69
N ILE A 82 -17.44 -5.99 -9.41
CA ILE A 82 -16.84 -5.00 -8.51
C ILE A 82 -15.54 -4.45 -9.09
N THR A 83 -15.31 -3.15 -8.92
CA THR A 83 -14.05 -2.50 -9.31
C THR A 83 -13.04 -2.56 -8.16
N VAL A 84 -12.06 -3.45 -8.28
CA VAL A 84 -10.89 -3.56 -7.38
C VAL A 84 -9.92 -2.40 -7.68
N PRO A 85 -9.37 -1.69 -6.67
CA PRO A 85 -9.28 -2.11 -5.27
C PRO A 85 -10.24 -1.38 -4.33
N PHE A 86 -11.44 -1.03 -4.77
CA PHE A 86 -12.42 -0.37 -3.91
C PHE A 86 -13.30 -1.41 -3.21
N CYS A 87 -13.50 -1.26 -1.90
CA CYS A 87 -14.37 -2.14 -1.12
C CYS A 87 -15.84 -2.02 -1.54
N ARG A 88 -16.66 -3.04 -1.25
CA ARG A 88 -18.08 -3.08 -1.68
C ARG A 88 -18.90 -1.89 -1.19
N GLU A 89 -18.53 -1.29 -0.05
CA GLU A 89 -19.19 -0.11 0.51
C GLU A 89 -18.90 1.17 -0.27
N SER A 90 -17.77 1.21 -0.99
CA SER A 90 -17.34 2.35 -1.78
C SER A 90 -18.23 2.53 -3.01
N LEU A 91 -18.53 3.79 -3.34
CA LEU A 91 -19.20 4.12 -4.61
C LEU A 91 -18.29 3.84 -5.81
N LEU A 92 -16.97 3.98 -5.64
CA LEU A 92 -15.98 3.73 -6.69
C LEU A 92 -15.86 2.24 -7.05
N SER A 93 -16.36 1.34 -6.20
CA SER A 93 -16.44 -0.10 -6.49
C SER A 93 -17.53 -0.43 -7.52
N GLY A 94 -18.48 0.48 -7.74
CA GLY A 94 -19.70 0.25 -8.52
C GLY A 94 -20.86 -0.35 -7.72
N LEU A 95 -20.63 -0.78 -6.46
CA LEU A 95 -21.65 -1.42 -5.63
C LEU A 95 -22.31 -0.45 -4.63
N GLY A 96 -21.53 0.23 -3.79
CA GLY A 96 -22.05 1.14 -2.76
C GLY A 96 -22.91 0.45 -1.67
N ARG A 97 -22.72 -0.85 -1.46
CA ARG A 97 -23.55 -1.67 -0.55
C ARG A 97 -23.01 -1.59 0.87
N ARG A 98 -23.82 -1.13 1.84
CA ARG A 98 -23.39 -0.89 3.24
C ARG A 98 -23.92 -1.91 4.26
N GLY A 99 -24.86 -2.75 3.85
CA GLY A 99 -25.40 -3.83 4.68
C GLY A 99 -24.31 -4.82 5.08
N PHE A 100 -24.51 -5.53 6.19
CA PHE A 100 -23.53 -6.52 6.66
C PHE A 100 -23.49 -7.73 5.75
N VAL A 101 -22.28 -8.19 5.45
CA VAL A 101 -22.00 -9.48 4.81
C VAL A 101 -20.78 -10.06 5.52
N LYS A 102 -20.74 -11.39 5.66
CA LYS A 102 -19.58 -12.05 6.27
C LYS A 102 -18.60 -12.60 5.27
N HIS A 103 -19.09 -13.06 4.11
CA HIS A 103 -18.27 -13.71 3.10
C HIS A 103 -18.43 -12.98 1.78
N VAL A 104 -17.30 -12.59 1.20
CA VAL A 104 -17.24 -12.00 -0.14
C VAL A 104 -16.27 -12.79 -1.01
N TRP A 105 -16.63 -12.97 -2.28
CA TRP A 105 -15.87 -13.73 -3.24
C TRP A 105 -15.58 -12.87 -4.46
N TYR A 106 -14.34 -12.90 -4.92
CA TYR A 106 -13.86 -12.20 -6.09
C TYR A 106 -13.31 -13.22 -7.07
N ARG A 107 -13.54 -13.01 -8.37
CA ARG A 107 -12.93 -13.81 -9.43
C ARG A 107 -12.45 -12.93 -10.57
N ARG A 108 -11.23 -13.22 -11.05
CA ARG A 108 -10.66 -12.53 -12.21
C ARG A 108 -9.88 -13.47 -13.08
N ARG A 109 -10.08 -13.30 -14.39
CA ARG A 109 -9.24 -13.88 -15.44
C ARG A 109 -8.06 -12.96 -15.72
N PHE A 110 -6.89 -13.53 -15.94
CA PHE A 110 -5.70 -12.78 -16.33
C PHE A 110 -4.80 -13.64 -17.23
N SER A 111 -3.98 -13.00 -18.04
CA SER A 111 -2.90 -13.65 -18.78
C SER A 111 -1.59 -12.99 -18.41
N LEU A 112 -0.53 -13.77 -18.28
CA LEU A 112 0.81 -13.18 -18.15
C LEU A 112 1.15 -12.47 -19.47
N PRO A 113 1.78 -11.27 -19.41
CA PRO A 113 2.28 -10.59 -20.61
C PRO A 113 3.22 -11.50 -21.42
N GLY A 114 3.21 -11.38 -22.75
CA GLY A 114 4.05 -12.20 -23.63
C GLY A 114 5.55 -11.99 -23.43
N GLU A 115 5.91 -10.86 -22.84
CA GLU A 115 7.25 -10.46 -22.42
C GLU A 115 7.64 -11.00 -21.04
N TRP A 116 6.76 -11.68 -20.30
CA TRP A 116 7.11 -12.25 -18.98
C TRP A 116 8.26 -13.26 -19.13
N ARG A 117 9.38 -13.02 -18.46
CA ARG A 117 10.61 -13.84 -18.48
C ARG A 117 10.93 -14.46 -17.13
N SER A 118 10.39 -13.95 -16.03
CA SER A 118 10.72 -14.48 -14.71
C SER A 118 10.30 -15.93 -14.57
N PRO A 119 11.16 -16.77 -13.97
CA PRO A 119 10.86 -18.18 -13.74
C PRO A 119 9.85 -18.40 -12.61
N ARG A 120 9.61 -17.39 -11.76
CA ARG A 120 8.62 -17.44 -10.69
C ARG A 120 7.67 -16.25 -10.78
N ALA A 121 6.43 -16.45 -10.36
CA ALA A 121 5.42 -15.41 -10.28
C ALA A 121 4.78 -15.42 -8.88
N ARG A 122 4.66 -14.24 -8.28
CA ARG A 122 4.03 -14.05 -6.97
C ARG A 122 2.78 -13.20 -7.11
N LEU A 123 1.68 -13.64 -6.51
CA LEU A 123 0.46 -12.86 -6.36
C LEU A 123 0.53 -12.07 -5.07
N HIS A 124 0.33 -10.76 -5.18
CA HIS A 124 0.36 -9.81 -4.08
C HIS A 124 -1.02 -9.17 -3.90
N ILE A 125 -1.41 -9.01 -2.63
CA ILE A 125 -2.62 -8.29 -2.22
C ILE A 125 -2.17 -7.23 -1.21
N GLY A 126 -2.48 -5.97 -1.49
CA GLY A 126 -2.03 -4.85 -0.67
C GLY A 126 -2.67 -4.83 0.72
N ALA A 127 -3.96 -5.15 0.77
CA ALA A 127 -4.78 -5.28 1.97
C ALA A 127 -6.15 -5.87 1.60
N CYS A 128 -6.68 -6.76 2.44
CA CYS A 128 -7.99 -7.38 2.25
C CYS A 128 -8.59 -7.76 3.61
N ASP A 129 -9.68 -7.09 4.01
CA ASP A 129 -10.27 -7.26 5.35
C ASP A 129 -11.24 -8.46 5.40
N TRP A 130 -11.11 -9.45 6.30
CA TRP A 130 -10.05 -9.63 7.31
C TRP A 130 -9.31 -10.96 7.20
N ARG A 131 -10.01 -12.06 6.90
CA ARG A 131 -9.41 -13.38 6.67
C ARG A 131 -9.53 -13.76 5.21
N THR A 132 -8.39 -13.80 4.53
CA THR A 132 -8.33 -13.99 3.09
C THR A 132 -7.87 -15.40 2.75
N ARG A 133 -8.56 -16.07 1.81
CA ARG A 133 -8.15 -17.34 1.19
C ARG A 133 -8.07 -17.15 -0.31
N VAL A 134 -7.06 -17.75 -0.95
CA VAL A 134 -6.80 -17.54 -2.37
C VAL A 134 -6.63 -18.86 -3.11
N TRP A 135 -7.19 -18.92 -4.31
CA TRP A 135 -7.03 -20.00 -5.27
C TRP A 135 -6.59 -19.44 -6.62
N VAL A 136 -5.75 -20.20 -7.31
CA VAL A 136 -5.40 -19.94 -8.72
C VAL A 136 -5.63 -21.22 -9.51
N ASN A 137 -6.40 -21.11 -10.60
CA ASN A 137 -6.83 -22.23 -11.44
C ASN A 137 -7.42 -23.39 -10.61
N GLY A 138 -8.28 -23.03 -9.64
CA GLY A 138 -8.96 -23.97 -8.73
C GLY A 138 -8.08 -24.58 -7.64
N ARG A 139 -6.78 -24.28 -7.59
CA ARG A 139 -5.86 -24.81 -6.58
C ARG A 139 -5.66 -23.79 -5.44
N PRO A 140 -5.79 -24.18 -4.16
CA PRO A 140 -5.52 -23.27 -3.04
C PRO A 140 -4.04 -22.89 -3.01
N VAL A 141 -3.74 -21.60 -2.85
CA VAL A 141 -2.36 -21.07 -2.80
C VAL A 141 -1.97 -20.52 -1.44
N GLY A 142 -2.95 -20.18 -0.59
CA GLY A 142 -2.69 -19.79 0.79
C GLY A 142 -3.82 -19.02 1.45
N GLU A 143 -3.57 -18.64 2.70
CA GLU A 143 -4.46 -17.84 3.54
C GLU A 143 -3.67 -16.76 4.31
N HIS A 144 -4.35 -15.69 4.68
CA HIS A 144 -3.82 -14.62 5.52
C HIS A 144 -4.91 -14.09 6.46
N THR A 145 -4.51 -13.65 7.65
CA THR A 145 -5.40 -13.00 8.63
C THR A 145 -4.81 -11.64 8.99
N GLY A 146 -5.58 -10.58 8.76
CA GLY A 146 -5.15 -9.20 8.88
C GLY A 146 -5.76 -8.36 7.77
N GLY A 147 -6.25 -7.17 8.10
CA GLY A 147 -7.04 -6.36 7.18
C GLY A 147 -6.25 -5.28 6.46
N SER A 148 -5.07 -4.93 6.94
CA SER A 148 -4.31 -3.73 6.57
C SER A 148 -2.86 -4.00 6.17
N ALA A 149 -2.33 -5.18 6.50
CA ALA A 149 -1.00 -5.60 6.08
C ALA A 149 -1.02 -6.27 4.68
N PRO A 150 0.01 -6.05 3.84
CA PRO A 150 0.13 -6.74 2.56
C PRO A 150 0.66 -8.16 2.74
N PHE A 151 0.21 -9.05 1.87
CA PHE A 151 0.65 -10.44 1.83
C PHE A 151 0.81 -10.91 0.39
N ALA A 152 1.53 -12.03 0.21
CA ALA A 152 1.82 -12.54 -1.12
C ALA A 152 2.06 -14.04 -1.15
N PHE A 153 1.55 -14.70 -2.20
CA PHE A 153 1.63 -16.14 -2.41
C PHE A 153 2.46 -16.47 -3.65
N GLU A 154 3.19 -17.58 -3.58
CA GLU A 154 3.83 -18.19 -4.73
C GLU A 154 2.77 -18.89 -5.60
N ILE A 155 2.71 -18.57 -6.89
CA ILE A 155 1.70 -19.13 -7.80
C ILE A 155 2.30 -19.85 -9.01
N THR A 156 3.63 -19.95 -9.10
CA THR A 156 4.33 -20.49 -10.28
C THR A 156 3.82 -21.87 -10.72
N GLU A 157 3.70 -22.82 -9.79
CA GLU A 157 3.35 -24.22 -10.08
C GLU A 157 1.86 -24.44 -10.38
N VAL A 158 1.03 -23.43 -10.19
CA VAL A 158 -0.42 -23.49 -10.44
C VAL A 158 -0.85 -22.68 -11.65
N LEU A 159 0.07 -21.89 -12.23
CA LEU A 159 -0.17 -21.17 -13.48
C LEU A 159 -0.23 -22.14 -14.67
N GLN A 160 -1.02 -21.76 -15.67
CA GLN A 160 -1.14 -22.46 -16.94
C GLN A 160 -0.83 -21.51 -18.12
N PRO A 161 -0.45 -22.04 -19.30
CA PRO A 161 -0.27 -21.22 -20.48
C PRO A 161 -1.56 -20.47 -20.86
N GLY A 162 -1.41 -19.20 -21.26
CA GLY A 162 -2.55 -18.36 -21.65
C GLY A 162 -3.33 -17.83 -20.46
N GLU A 163 -4.65 -18.00 -20.49
CA GLU A 163 -5.55 -17.46 -19.47
C GLU A 163 -5.47 -18.26 -18.16
N ASN A 164 -5.44 -17.55 -17.05
CA ASN A 164 -5.45 -18.03 -15.69
C ASN A 164 -6.62 -17.40 -14.93
N VAL A 165 -7.11 -18.07 -13.89
CA VAL A 165 -8.20 -17.57 -13.04
C VAL A 165 -7.69 -17.48 -11.61
N VAL A 166 -7.87 -16.32 -10.98
CA VAL A 166 -7.69 -16.13 -9.54
C VAL A 166 -9.07 -16.01 -8.88
N VAL A 167 -9.25 -16.71 -7.75
CA VAL A 167 -10.39 -16.55 -6.86
C VAL A 167 -9.88 -16.12 -5.49
N ILE A 168 -10.46 -15.06 -4.94
CA ILE A 168 -10.14 -14.54 -3.61
C ILE A 168 -11.42 -14.57 -2.79
N HIS A 169 -11.36 -15.18 -1.61
CA HIS A 169 -12.41 -15.14 -0.60
C HIS A 169 -11.93 -14.27 0.55
N ALA A 170 -12.79 -13.39 1.06
CA ALA A 170 -12.56 -12.68 2.31
C ALA A 170 -13.71 -12.95 3.29
N PHE A 171 -13.35 -13.27 4.54
CA PHE A 171 -14.25 -13.32 5.68
C PHE A 171 -14.02 -12.12 6.59
N ASP A 172 -15.12 -11.47 6.99
CA ASP A 172 -15.14 -10.28 7.84
C ASP A 172 -16.37 -10.33 8.76
N ASP A 173 -16.15 -10.33 10.08
CA ASP A 173 -17.25 -10.20 11.05
C ASP A 173 -16.94 -9.07 12.04
N THR A 174 -17.24 -7.85 11.60
CA THR A 174 -17.03 -6.62 12.38
C THR A 174 -17.80 -6.56 13.71
N ARG A 175 -18.67 -7.52 14.01
CA ARG A 175 -19.45 -7.58 15.27
C ARG A 175 -19.00 -8.70 16.20
N SER A 176 -18.02 -9.50 15.78
CA SER A 176 -17.52 -10.63 16.56
C SER A 176 -16.72 -10.22 17.81
N GLY A 177 -16.12 -9.02 17.79
CA GLY A 177 -15.12 -8.61 18.78
C GLY A 177 -13.78 -9.33 18.64
N LEU A 178 -13.60 -10.17 17.62
CA LEU A 178 -12.38 -10.99 17.43
C LEU A 178 -11.33 -10.33 16.52
N GLN A 179 -11.67 -9.23 15.88
CA GLN A 179 -10.82 -8.52 14.93
C GLN A 179 -10.74 -7.04 15.28
N ALA A 180 -9.63 -6.42 14.92
CA ALA A 180 -9.43 -4.98 15.05
C ALA A 180 -10.11 -4.27 13.86
N LEU A 181 -10.81 -3.17 14.13
CA LEU A 181 -11.67 -2.46 13.17
C LEU A 181 -11.21 -1.03 12.90
N GLY A 182 -10.42 -0.45 13.80
CA GLY A 182 -10.20 0.98 13.83
C GLY A 182 -11.52 1.74 14.00
N LYS A 183 -11.71 2.82 13.26
CA LYS A 183 -12.95 3.63 13.34
C LYS A 183 -14.06 3.14 12.39
N GLN A 184 -14.05 1.87 11.98
CA GLN A 184 -15.18 1.30 11.24
C GLN A 184 -16.41 1.11 12.14
N SER A 185 -17.58 1.38 11.61
CA SER A 185 -18.87 1.28 12.31
C SER A 185 -19.30 -0.18 12.46
N ASN A 186 -19.75 -0.54 13.65
CA ASN A 186 -20.45 -1.81 13.90
C ASN A 186 -21.99 -1.70 13.71
N ARG A 187 -22.48 -0.56 13.18
CA ARG A 187 -23.87 -0.32 12.75
C ARG A 187 -23.92 -0.12 11.24
N GLU A 188 -25.07 -0.36 10.62
CA GLU A 188 -25.22 -0.22 9.16
C GLU A 188 -24.73 1.13 8.64
N ASP A 189 -25.11 2.22 9.32
CA ASP A 189 -24.63 3.56 9.05
C ASP A 189 -23.48 4.02 9.96
N SER A 190 -22.79 5.08 9.53
CA SER A 190 -21.85 5.82 10.38
C SER A 190 -22.57 6.43 11.59
N PHE A 191 -21.91 6.46 12.75
CA PHE A 191 -22.45 7.08 13.95
C PHE A 191 -21.31 7.64 14.83
N GLY A 192 -21.50 8.85 15.36
CA GLY A 192 -20.50 9.49 16.20
C GLY A 192 -19.14 9.57 15.49
N ILE A 193 -18.13 8.94 16.06
CA ILE A 193 -16.75 8.88 15.54
C ILE A 193 -16.46 7.61 14.71
N PHE A 194 -17.48 6.80 14.40
CA PHE A 194 -17.33 5.56 13.65
C PHE A 194 -17.94 5.71 12.25
N TYR A 195 -17.15 5.39 11.23
CA TYR A 195 -17.43 5.63 9.82
C TYR A 195 -17.81 4.34 9.09
N THR A 196 -18.15 4.44 7.80
CA THR A 196 -18.50 3.29 6.96
C THR A 196 -17.43 2.18 7.02
N ARG A 197 -17.87 0.92 7.03
CA ARG A 197 -16.99 -0.26 7.02
C ARG A 197 -16.26 -0.43 5.68
N THR A 198 -15.27 -1.31 5.67
CA THR A 198 -14.48 -1.71 4.50
C THR A 198 -14.38 -3.22 4.53
N THR A 199 -15.14 -3.91 3.68
CA THR A 199 -15.11 -5.38 3.61
C THR A 199 -14.41 -5.86 2.34
N GLY A 200 -13.47 -6.80 2.50
CA GLY A 200 -12.71 -7.40 1.41
C GLY A 200 -11.55 -6.53 0.91
N ILE A 201 -11.28 -6.59 -0.41
CA ILE A 201 -10.09 -5.98 -1.00
C ILE A 201 -10.23 -4.45 -1.02
N TRP A 202 -9.28 -3.74 -0.40
CA TRP A 202 -9.28 -2.27 -0.39
C TRP A 202 -7.94 -1.63 -0.81
N GLN A 203 -6.95 -2.44 -1.17
CA GLN A 203 -5.71 -2.00 -1.83
C GLN A 203 -5.38 -2.89 -3.04
N THR A 204 -4.48 -2.39 -3.89
CA THR A 204 -4.12 -3.01 -5.18
C THR A 204 -3.84 -4.52 -5.07
N VAL A 205 -4.27 -5.27 -6.08
CA VAL A 205 -3.86 -6.67 -6.31
C VAL A 205 -2.95 -6.68 -7.52
N TRP A 206 -1.82 -7.39 -7.45
CA TRP A 206 -0.85 -7.42 -8.57
C TRP A 206 -0.02 -8.69 -8.60
N LEU A 207 0.63 -8.97 -9.72
CA LEU A 207 1.65 -10.00 -9.85
C LEU A 207 3.04 -9.37 -9.93
N GLU A 208 4.05 -10.07 -9.41
CA GLU A 208 5.45 -9.77 -9.68
C GLU A 208 6.20 -10.98 -10.21
N GLY A 209 7.00 -10.75 -11.24
CA GLY A 209 7.99 -11.70 -11.74
C GLY A 209 9.23 -11.65 -10.87
N VAL A 210 9.68 -12.81 -10.39
CA VAL A 210 10.89 -12.92 -9.58
C VAL A 210 11.80 -14.04 -10.07
N GLY A 211 13.10 -13.87 -9.82
CA GLY A 211 14.11 -14.91 -10.06
C GLY A 211 13.90 -16.14 -9.15
N ARG A 212 14.59 -17.24 -9.49
CA ARG A 212 14.61 -18.44 -8.62
C ARG A 212 15.08 -18.12 -7.20
N SER A 213 16.03 -17.20 -7.10
CA SER A 213 16.46 -16.51 -5.89
C SER A 213 16.07 -15.04 -6.05
N PHE A 214 15.51 -14.40 -5.03
CA PHE A 214 15.06 -13.01 -5.16
C PHE A 214 15.15 -12.23 -3.84
N LEU A 215 15.14 -10.90 -3.95
CA LEU A 215 15.11 -9.95 -2.84
C LEU A 215 13.72 -9.96 -2.21
N ARG A 216 13.55 -10.67 -1.09
CA ARG A 216 12.25 -10.74 -0.40
C ARG A 216 11.86 -9.40 0.23
N GLY A 217 12.84 -8.67 0.74
CA GLY A 217 12.69 -7.38 1.39
C GLY A 217 14.02 -6.94 1.98
N TYR A 218 14.06 -5.77 2.63
CA TYR A 218 15.24 -5.32 3.35
C TYR A 218 14.85 -4.32 4.44
N CYS A 219 15.68 -4.22 5.47
CA CYS A 219 15.66 -3.12 6.44
C CYS A 219 16.86 -2.21 6.16
N LEU A 220 16.66 -0.90 6.22
CA LEU A 220 17.70 0.11 6.01
C LEU A 220 17.72 1.09 7.18
N THR A 221 18.79 1.03 7.97
CA THR A 221 19.02 1.92 9.11
C THR A 221 19.97 3.04 8.74
N SER A 222 19.58 4.28 9.01
CA SER A 222 20.43 5.46 8.79
C SER A 222 21.54 5.56 9.83
N ASP A 223 22.77 5.74 9.39
CA ASP A 223 23.90 6.20 10.22
C ASP A 223 24.39 7.53 9.66
N SER A 224 23.62 8.57 10.00
CA SER A 224 23.83 9.90 9.44
C SER A 224 25.15 10.54 9.89
N GLU A 225 25.67 10.19 11.06
CA GLU A 225 26.94 10.68 11.58
C GLU A 225 28.11 10.24 10.70
N HIS A 226 28.11 8.97 10.28
CA HIS A 226 29.15 8.39 9.43
C HIS A 226 28.84 8.45 7.92
N SER A 227 27.80 9.20 7.51
CA SER A 227 27.38 9.33 6.11
C SER A 227 27.17 7.99 5.40
N ARG A 228 26.46 7.07 6.06
CA ARG A 228 26.22 5.71 5.53
C ARG A 228 24.84 5.19 5.94
N VAL A 229 24.45 4.08 5.33
CA VAL A 229 23.27 3.30 5.74
C VAL A 229 23.68 1.85 5.94
N LEU A 230 23.07 1.20 6.92
CA LEU A 230 23.21 -0.24 7.18
C LEU A 230 22.00 -0.93 6.58
N LEU A 231 22.21 -1.87 5.67
CA LEU A 231 21.15 -2.68 5.09
C LEU A 231 21.24 -4.09 5.66
N ASP A 232 20.10 -4.70 5.95
CA ASP A 232 19.94 -6.14 6.03
C ASP A 232 18.97 -6.60 4.95
N VAL A 233 19.48 -7.36 3.98
CA VAL A 233 18.72 -7.79 2.81
C VAL A 233 18.26 -9.23 2.98
N ALA A 234 16.94 -9.40 2.98
CA ALA A 234 16.30 -10.70 3.07
C ALA A 234 16.19 -11.36 1.69
N LEU A 235 16.65 -12.60 1.56
CA LEU A 235 16.54 -13.42 0.35
C LEU A 235 15.53 -14.55 0.52
N ASP A 236 14.86 -14.88 -0.57
CA ASP A 236 14.15 -16.15 -0.74
C ASP A 236 14.86 -16.96 -1.83
N GLY A 237 14.92 -18.28 -1.67
CA GLY A 237 15.54 -19.18 -2.63
C GLY A 237 17.07 -19.07 -2.69
N PHE A 238 17.75 -18.84 -1.56
CA PHE A 238 19.21 -18.73 -1.49
C PHE A 238 19.96 -19.86 -2.24
N ARG A 239 21.05 -19.48 -2.92
CA ARG A 239 21.98 -20.37 -3.62
C ARG A 239 23.40 -19.83 -3.51
N GLU A 240 24.38 -20.72 -3.53
CA GLU A 240 25.79 -20.32 -3.55
C GLU A 240 26.17 -19.52 -4.80
N GLY A 241 27.12 -18.60 -4.62
CA GLY A 241 27.63 -17.73 -5.70
C GLY A 241 26.71 -16.56 -6.04
N LEU A 242 25.73 -16.25 -5.20
CA LEU A 242 24.93 -15.03 -5.30
C LEU A 242 25.67 -13.83 -4.67
N THR A 243 25.52 -12.66 -5.28
CA THR A 243 26.06 -11.38 -4.81
C THR A 243 24.95 -10.34 -4.78
N ILE A 244 24.82 -9.65 -3.65
CA ILE A 244 23.93 -8.51 -3.47
C ILE A 244 24.75 -7.24 -3.71
N THR A 245 24.25 -6.36 -4.57
CA THR A 245 24.78 -5.01 -4.79
C THR A 245 23.74 -3.98 -4.37
N ALA A 246 24.16 -3.00 -3.56
CA ALA A 246 23.39 -1.78 -3.30
C ALA A 246 24.09 -0.58 -3.94
N THR A 247 23.36 0.20 -4.73
CA THR A 247 23.87 1.42 -5.37
C THR A 247 22.96 2.59 -5.03
N ALA A 248 23.52 3.66 -4.46
CA ALA A 248 22.80 4.88 -4.13
C ALA A 248 23.10 6.00 -5.12
N PHE A 249 22.08 6.78 -5.45
CA PHE A 249 22.16 7.94 -6.32
C PHE A 249 21.60 9.19 -5.63
N ALA A 250 22.21 10.33 -5.91
CA ALA A 250 21.74 11.65 -5.53
C ALA A 250 21.66 12.50 -6.79
N ASP A 251 20.48 13.05 -7.09
CA ASP A 251 20.25 13.88 -8.27
C ASP A 251 20.71 13.16 -9.57
N GLY A 252 20.44 11.86 -9.69
CA GLY A 252 20.84 10.99 -10.82
C GLY A 252 22.32 10.61 -10.87
N LYS A 253 23.15 11.06 -9.93
CA LYS A 253 24.59 10.71 -9.86
C LYS A 253 24.86 9.67 -8.80
N ARG A 254 25.63 8.64 -9.12
CA ARG A 254 26.04 7.60 -8.16
C ARG A 254 26.87 8.23 -7.03
N VAL A 255 26.42 8.03 -5.79
CA VAL A 255 27.08 8.54 -4.57
C VAL A 255 27.50 7.44 -3.60
N GLY A 256 27.07 6.21 -3.80
CA GLY A 256 27.48 5.07 -2.99
C GLY A 256 27.34 3.76 -3.76
N ARG A 257 28.19 2.79 -3.45
CA ARG A 257 28.06 1.43 -3.92
C ARG A 257 28.67 0.46 -2.91
N ALA A 258 27.96 -0.60 -2.60
CA ALA A 258 28.43 -1.67 -1.72
C ALA A 258 27.99 -3.03 -2.27
N GLU A 259 28.78 -4.06 -1.98
CA GLU A 259 28.50 -5.44 -2.35
C GLU A 259 28.78 -6.38 -1.19
N THR A 260 28.01 -7.45 -1.13
CA THR A 260 28.27 -8.58 -0.24
C THR A 260 27.92 -9.89 -0.94
N ALA A 261 28.67 -10.95 -0.66
CA ALA A 261 28.26 -12.29 -1.04
C ALA A 261 27.04 -12.68 -0.19
N ALA A 262 26.02 -13.27 -0.81
CA ALA A 262 24.90 -13.78 -0.04
C ALA A 262 25.37 -14.97 0.80
N GLY A 263 25.11 -14.93 2.10
CA GLY A 263 25.45 -15.98 3.06
C GLY A 263 24.25 -16.78 3.55
N GLY A 264 23.03 -16.34 3.25
CA GLY A 264 21.81 -17.02 3.65
C GLY A 264 20.58 -16.15 3.47
N GLN A 265 19.61 -16.31 4.39
CA GLN A 265 18.36 -15.57 4.34
C GLN A 265 18.55 -14.08 4.65
N HIS A 266 19.41 -13.72 5.60
CA HIS A 266 19.71 -12.33 6.00
C HIS A 266 21.15 -11.98 5.67
N ASN A 267 21.38 -10.80 5.10
CA ASN A 267 22.63 -10.42 4.47
C ASN A 267 22.94 -8.96 4.77
N PRO A 268 23.70 -8.69 5.85
CA PRO A 268 24.06 -7.33 6.21
C PRO A 268 25.09 -6.75 5.22
N LEU A 269 24.94 -5.47 4.88
CA LEU A 269 25.92 -4.70 4.14
C LEU A 269 25.88 -3.21 4.53
N VAL A 270 27.04 -2.56 4.45
CA VAL A 270 27.18 -1.13 4.76
C VAL A 270 27.39 -0.34 3.48
N LEU A 271 26.54 0.63 3.22
CA LEU A 271 26.60 1.50 2.05
C LEU A 271 27.04 2.92 2.47
N SER A 272 28.31 3.22 2.24
CA SER A 272 28.86 4.56 2.46
C SER A 272 28.49 5.53 1.33
N LEU A 273 28.24 6.79 1.69
CA LEU A 273 27.83 7.85 0.77
C LEU A 273 28.91 8.92 0.66
N ALA A 274 29.32 9.24 -0.57
CA ALA A 274 30.27 10.32 -0.85
C ALA A 274 29.68 11.73 -0.63
N LYS A 275 28.34 11.85 -0.62
CA LYS A 275 27.61 13.10 -0.40
C LYS A 275 26.57 12.89 0.70
N LYS A 276 26.73 13.58 1.82
CA LYS A 276 25.75 13.64 2.92
C LYS A 276 24.77 14.79 2.68
N ARG A 277 23.48 14.46 2.60
CA ARG A 277 22.35 15.39 2.65
C ARG A 277 21.26 14.71 3.45
N LEU A 278 20.83 15.36 4.53
CA LEU A 278 19.88 14.78 5.44
C LEU A 278 18.46 14.95 4.89
N TRP A 279 17.58 14.04 5.28
CA TRP A 279 16.15 14.25 5.15
C TRP A 279 15.64 15.04 6.37
N SER A 280 14.85 16.09 6.13
CA SER A 280 14.06 16.80 7.15
C SER A 280 12.73 17.27 6.57
N VAL A 281 11.89 17.88 7.40
CA VAL A 281 10.62 18.51 6.96
C VAL A 281 10.89 19.62 5.94
N GLU A 282 11.94 20.42 6.15
CA GLU A 282 12.29 21.57 5.31
C GLU A 282 13.14 21.18 4.09
N ASP A 283 13.92 20.11 4.19
CA ASP A 283 14.71 19.54 3.09
C ASP A 283 14.46 18.02 3.01
N PRO A 284 13.33 17.58 2.41
CA PRO A 284 12.95 16.16 2.34
C PRO A 284 13.73 15.41 1.27
N PHE A 285 15.06 15.47 1.35
CA PHE A 285 15.94 14.86 0.37
C PHE A 285 15.91 13.33 0.46
N LEU A 286 15.72 12.69 -0.68
CA LEU A 286 15.77 11.24 -0.83
C LEU A 286 16.87 10.85 -1.81
N TYR A 287 17.58 9.78 -1.47
CA TYR A 287 18.50 9.09 -2.37
C TYR A 287 17.73 8.00 -3.10
N ASP A 288 17.94 7.85 -4.40
CA ASP A 288 17.49 6.66 -5.11
C ASP A 288 18.39 5.48 -4.73
N LEU A 289 17.80 4.30 -4.58
CA LEU A 289 18.49 3.06 -4.25
C LEU A 289 18.16 1.99 -5.28
N GLU A 290 19.19 1.35 -5.81
CA GLU A 290 19.06 0.14 -6.59
C GLU A 290 19.66 -1.03 -5.83
N LEU A 291 18.86 -2.08 -5.63
CA LEU A 291 19.28 -3.36 -5.09
C LEU A 291 19.27 -4.40 -6.20
N THR A 292 20.41 -5.05 -6.40
CA THR A 292 20.58 -6.05 -7.46
C THR A 292 21.10 -7.35 -6.85
N LEU A 293 20.43 -8.46 -7.14
CA LEU A 293 20.90 -9.81 -6.85
C LEU A 293 21.47 -10.40 -8.14
N SER A 294 22.72 -10.85 -8.11
CA SER A 294 23.42 -11.40 -9.28
C SER A 294 24.07 -12.74 -8.99
N ARG A 295 24.30 -13.54 -10.04
CA ARG A 295 25.14 -14.74 -10.00
C ARG A 295 26.20 -14.62 -11.08
N GLY A 296 27.44 -14.32 -10.69
CA GLY A 296 28.48 -13.94 -11.63
C GLY A 296 28.10 -12.67 -12.39
N LYS A 297 27.99 -12.74 -13.72
CA LYS A 297 27.62 -11.58 -14.57
C LYS A 297 26.12 -11.47 -14.84
N THR A 298 25.31 -12.42 -14.37
CA THR A 298 23.87 -12.47 -14.66
C THR A 298 23.09 -11.87 -13.51
N VAL A 299 22.25 -10.88 -13.79
CA VAL A 299 21.27 -10.35 -12.84
C VAL A 299 20.13 -11.36 -12.69
N VAL A 300 19.78 -11.69 -11.44
CA VAL A 300 18.75 -12.66 -11.08
C VAL A 300 17.49 -11.97 -10.57
N ASP A 301 17.64 -10.83 -9.87
CA ASP A 301 16.55 -9.98 -9.41
C ASP A 301 17.05 -8.54 -9.23
N GLN A 302 16.16 -7.57 -9.40
CA GLN A 302 16.48 -6.15 -9.27
C GLN A 302 15.27 -5.38 -8.73
N VAL A 303 15.53 -4.55 -7.74
CA VAL A 303 14.53 -3.70 -7.08
C VAL A 303 15.00 -2.26 -7.11
N ARG A 304 14.10 -1.35 -7.52
CA ARG A 304 14.24 0.08 -7.33
C ARG A 304 13.57 0.51 -6.03
N SER A 305 14.22 1.43 -5.34
CA SER A 305 13.80 1.96 -4.06
C SER A 305 14.36 3.37 -3.84
N TYR A 306 14.16 3.91 -2.65
CA TYR A 306 14.74 5.15 -2.16
C TYR A 306 14.89 5.11 -0.64
N PHE A 307 15.67 6.04 -0.10
CA PHE A 307 15.77 6.27 1.34
C PHE A 307 16.09 7.73 1.68
N GLY A 308 15.72 8.16 2.88
CA GLY A 308 16.15 9.42 3.48
C GLY A 308 17.17 9.18 4.58
N LEU A 309 18.24 9.98 4.62
CA LEU A 309 19.25 9.89 5.67
C LEU A 309 18.84 10.79 6.84
N ARG A 310 18.37 10.20 7.95
CA ARG A 310 17.94 10.98 9.12
C ARG A 310 17.98 10.20 10.42
N THR A 311 18.06 10.89 11.55
CA THR A 311 17.93 10.30 12.90
C THR A 311 16.70 10.84 13.63
N VAL A 312 16.13 10.00 14.50
CA VAL A 312 15.11 10.38 15.47
C VAL A 312 15.66 10.05 16.86
N SER A 313 15.53 10.96 17.81
CA SER A 313 15.93 10.74 19.20
C SER A 313 15.05 11.51 20.17
N VAL A 314 15.18 11.22 21.47
CA VAL A 314 14.47 11.92 22.55
C VAL A 314 15.49 12.54 23.48
N GLU A 315 15.27 13.82 23.83
CA GLU A 315 16.03 14.54 24.85
C GLU A 315 15.06 15.24 25.79
N GLY A 316 14.92 14.73 27.02
CA GLY A 316 13.91 15.19 27.96
C GLY A 316 12.50 15.10 27.35
N PRO A 317 11.72 16.19 27.31
CA PRO A 317 10.38 16.19 26.73
C PRO A 317 10.35 16.39 25.20
N ALA A 318 11.49 16.49 24.54
CA ALA A 318 11.56 16.83 23.12
C ALA A 318 11.91 15.62 22.26
N ILE A 319 11.19 15.47 21.15
CA ILE A 319 11.60 14.62 20.02
C ILE A 319 12.49 15.45 19.10
N LEU A 320 13.64 14.88 18.75
CA LEU A 320 14.65 15.49 17.91
C LEU A 320 14.70 14.77 16.57
N ILE A 321 14.81 15.54 15.49
CA ILE A 321 15.13 15.03 14.15
C ILE A 321 16.48 15.62 13.76
N ASN A 322 17.45 14.76 13.43
CA ASN A 322 18.83 15.17 13.12
C ASN A 322 19.47 16.04 14.23
N GLY A 323 19.19 15.71 15.50
CA GLY A 323 19.69 16.44 16.67
C GLY A 323 19.04 17.80 16.92
N ARG A 324 17.97 18.15 16.18
CA ARG A 324 17.22 19.40 16.37
C ARG A 324 15.83 19.11 16.91
N ARG A 325 15.41 19.87 17.92
CA ARG A 325 14.04 19.77 18.46
C ARG A 325 13.05 20.15 17.37
N VAL A 326 12.05 19.28 17.13
CA VAL A 326 10.99 19.54 16.17
C VAL A 326 9.67 19.59 16.92
N PHE A 327 9.00 20.74 16.91
CA PHE A 327 7.65 20.85 17.43
C PHE A 327 6.68 20.18 16.45
N GLN A 328 5.97 19.16 16.92
CA GLN A 328 5.06 18.38 16.11
C GLN A 328 3.68 19.01 16.14
N ARG A 329 3.34 19.77 15.10
CA ARG A 329 1.99 20.27 14.86
C ARG A 329 1.29 19.28 13.94
N LEU A 330 0.77 18.22 14.55
CA LEU A 330 0.16 17.10 13.83
C LEU A 330 -1.36 17.25 13.72
N VAL A 331 -1.91 16.67 12.66
CA VAL A 331 -3.35 16.43 12.51
C VAL A 331 -3.67 14.96 12.75
N LEU A 332 -4.90 14.67 13.18
CA LEU A 332 -5.43 13.33 13.18
C LEU A 332 -6.00 13.03 11.80
N ASP A 333 -5.33 12.19 11.02
CA ASP A 333 -5.77 11.84 9.67
C ASP A 333 -6.47 10.48 9.67
N GLN A 334 -7.79 10.50 9.44
CA GLN A 334 -8.63 9.29 9.40
C GLN A 334 -8.49 8.51 8.07
N GLY A 335 -8.07 9.19 6.99
CA GLY A 335 -7.99 8.62 5.64
C GLY A 335 -9.32 8.07 5.10
N PHE A 336 -10.45 8.70 5.44
CA PHE A 336 -11.76 8.35 4.89
C PHE A 336 -12.10 9.24 3.69
N TYR A 337 -12.18 8.64 2.51
CA TYR A 337 -12.59 9.28 1.27
C TYR A 337 -14.10 9.18 1.10
N PRO A 338 -14.81 10.25 0.70
CA PRO A 338 -16.28 10.25 0.59
C PRO A 338 -16.84 9.13 -0.31
N ASP A 339 -16.10 8.81 -1.36
CA ASP A 339 -16.42 7.91 -2.45
C ASP A 339 -15.63 6.59 -2.34
N GLY A 340 -14.39 6.64 -1.85
CA GLY A 340 -13.48 5.49 -1.72
C GLY A 340 -13.42 4.79 -0.35
N ILE A 341 -14.04 5.37 0.67
CA ILE A 341 -13.95 4.92 2.08
C ILE A 341 -12.49 4.83 2.52
N TRP A 342 -11.89 3.64 2.64
CA TRP A 342 -10.46 3.51 2.99
C TRP A 342 -9.50 3.65 1.81
N THR A 343 -9.98 3.53 0.59
CA THR A 343 -9.14 3.56 -0.61
C THR A 343 -9.17 4.95 -1.22
N ALA A 344 -8.01 5.60 -1.36
CA ALA A 344 -7.97 6.89 -2.04
C ALA A 344 -8.36 6.73 -3.53
N PRO A 345 -9.13 7.66 -4.12
CA PRO A 345 -9.57 7.55 -5.51
C PRO A 345 -8.41 7.59 -6.51
N SER A 346 -7.29 8.23 -6.14
CA SER A 346 -6.09 8.30 -6.95
C SER A 346 -4.85 8.55 -6.09
N ASP A 347 -3.69 8.31 -6.67
CA ASP A 347 -2.41 8.68 -6.07
C ASP A 347 -2.27 10.19 -5.82
N ALA A 348 -2.88 11.01 -6.69
CA ALA A 348 -2.94 12.47 -6.50
C ALA A 348 -3.81 12.87 -5.30
N ALA A 349 -4.83 12.08 -4.95
CA ALA A 349 -5.65 12.34 -3.78
C ALA A 349 -4.85 12.13 -2.48
N LEU A 350 -4.03 11.06 -2.40
CA LEU A 350 -3.10 10.83 -1.28
C LEU A 350 -2.15 12.01 -1.09
N LYS A 351 -1.51 12.44 -2.18
CA LYS A 351 -0.62 13.62 -2.18
C LYS A 351 -1.36 14.88 -1.72
N GLY A 352 -2.59 15.06 -2.21
CA GLY A 352 -3.42 16.22 -1.90
C GLY A 352 -3.81 16.33 -0.43
N ASP A 353 -4.00 15.21 0.28
CA ASP A 353 -4.26 15.23 1.74
C ASP A 353 -3.09 15.82 2.52
N ILE A 354 -1.86 15.45 2.14
CA ILE A 354 -0.63 15.99 2.74
C ILE A 354 -0.49 17.47 2.40
N GLU A 355 -0.66 17.85 1.13
CA GLU A 355 -0.54 19.26 0.69
C GLU A 355 -1.56 20.17 1.40
N ARG A 356 -2.80 19.71 1.57
CA ARG A 356 -3.84 20.43 2.33
C ARG A 356 -3.44 20.61 3.80
N SER A 357 -2.93 19.56 4.42
CA SER A 357 -2.50 19.60 5.82
C SER A 357 -1.34 20.57 6.02
N GLN A 358 -0.35 20.53 5.13
CA GLN A 358 0.77 21.48 5.13
C GLN A 358 0.31 22.93 4.89
N ALA A 359 -0.64 23.15 3.97
CA ALA A 359 -1.20 24.48 3.71
C ALA A 359 -1.92 25.09 4.94
N LEU A 360 -2.48 24.25 5.83
CA LEU A 360 -3.07 24.67 7.11
C LEU A 360 -2.02 24.88 8.22
N GLY A 361 -0.75 24.60 7.93
CA GLY A 361 0.38 24.77 8.83
C GLY A 361 0.68 23.55 9.72
N PHE A 362 0.10 22.38 9.42
CA PHE A 362 0.53 21.12 10.05
C PHE A 362 1.80 20.61 9.39
N ASN A 363 2.70 20.03 10.17
CA ASN A 363 3.94 19.44 9.66
C ASN A 363 3.93 17.90 9.68
N GLY A 364 2.79 17.30 10.01
CA GLY A 364 2.63 15.86 10.01
C GLY A 364 1.24 15.41 10.43
N ALA A 365 1.08 14.09 10.50
CA ALA A 365 -0.13 13.44 10.97
C ALA A 365 0.15 12.24 11.86
N ARG A 366 -0.81 11.95 12.74
CA ARG A 366 -1.04 10.60 13.26
C ARG A 366 -2.05 9.91 12.35
N LEU A 367 -1.65 8.81 11.73
CA LEU A 367 -2.44 8.10 10.72
C LEU A 367 -3.46 7.17 11.38
N HIS A 368 -4.58 7.77 11.76
CA HIS A 368 -5.59 7.20 12.63
C HIS A 368 -6.75 6.60 11.81
N GLN A 369 -7.54 5.65 12.28
CA GLN A 369 -7.08 4.36 12.81
C GLN A 369 -7.11 3.31 11.70
N LYS A 370 -6.26 3.47 10.70
CA LYS A 370 -6.01 2.46 9.68
C LYS A 370 -4.54 2.56 9.26
N VAL A 371 -4.01 1.49 8.70
CA VAL A 371 -2.65 1.53 8.16
C VAL A 371 -2.73 1.98 6.72
N PHE A 372 -2.23 3.18 6.42
CA PHE A 372 -2.27 3.74 5.07
C PHE A 372 -1.43 2.91 4.10
N GLU A 373 -1.78 2.97 2.81
CA GLU A 373 -1.01 2.32 1.75
C GLU A 373 0.40 2.94 1.62
N PRO A 374 1.43 2.17 1.21
CA PRO A 374 2.80 2.67 1.06
C PRO A 374 2.95 3.89 0.14
N ARG A 375 1.99 4.10 -0.77
CA ARG A 375 1.92 5.31 -1.62
C ARG A 375 1.73 6.59 -0.82
N PHE A 376 0.95 6.57 0.26
CA PHE A 376 0.80 7.74 1.13
C PHE A 376 2.13 8.07 1.82
N LEU A 377 2.78 7.05 2.37
CA LEU A 377 4.07 7.19 3.06
C LEU A 377 5.18 7.66 2.10
N TYR A 378 5.15 7.21 0.85
CA TYR A 378 6.00 7.75 -0.21
C TYR A 378 5.80 9.26 -0.41
N TRP A 379 4.55 9.73 -0.47
CA TRP A 379 4.30 11.17 -0.58
C TRP A 379 4.73 11.92 0.68
N ALA A 380 4.54 11.34 1.87
CA ALA A 380 5.02 11.92 3.12
C ALA A 380 6.55 12.07 3.13
N ASP A 381 7.27 11.06 2.65
CA ASP A 381 8.73 11.11 2.49
C ASP A 381 9.16 12.20 1.51
N ARG A 382 8.45 12.32 0.38
CA ARG A 382 8.77 13.26 -0.70
C ARG A 382 8.45 14.71 -0.36
N LEU A 383 7.43 14.94 0.45
CA LEU A 383 6.93 16.28 0.80
C LEU A 383 7.44 16.79 2.15
N GLY A 384 8.17 15.97 2.91
CA GLY A 384 8.66 16.37 4.24
C GLY A 384 7.53 16.43 5.26
N TYR A 385 6.76 15.35 5.38
CA TYR A 385 5.61 15.26 6.29
C TYR A 385 5.88 14.22 7.37
N LEU A 386 5.75 14.60 8.65
CA LEU A 386 5.99 13.70 9.77
C LEU A 386 4.82 12.74 9.95
N VAL A 387 5.10 11.47 10.18
CA VAL A 387 4.09 10.43 10.31
C VAL A 387 4.29 9.65 11.62
N TRP A 388 3.18 9.40 12.31
CA TRP A 388 3.09 8.32 13.29
C TRP A 388 2.36 7.14 12.66
N GLY A 389 3.05 6.01 12.55
CA GLY A 389 2.45 4.76 12.07
C GLY A 389 1.55 4.17 13.15
N GLU A 390 0.28 3.93 12.84
CA GLU A 390 -0.72 3.48 13.82
C GLU A 390 -1.51 2.26 13.31
N PHE A 391 -1.95 1.44 14.26
CA PHE A 391 -2.74 0.23 14.02
C PHE A 391 -4.26 0.50 14.20
N PRO A 392 -5.16 -0.18 13.46
CA PRO A 392 -6.62 -0.07 13.63
C PRO A 392 -7.15 -0.73 14.93
N SER A 393 -6.62 -0.35 16.10
CA SER A 393 -6.79 -1.09 17.35
C SER A 393 -8.21 -1.09 17.96
N PHE A 394 -9.16 -0.29 17.47
CA PHE A 394 -10.52 -0.28 18.03
C PHE A 394 -11.32 -1.54 17.68
N GLY A 395 -12.37 -1.85 18.45
CA GLY A 395 -13.35 -2.89 18.12
C GLY A 395 -13.03 -4.31 18.62
N ALA A 396 -11.77 -4.60 18.93
CA ALA A 396 -11.36 -5.90 19.49
C ALA A 396 -11.72 -6.02 20.99
N ASP A 397 -12.17 -7.21 21.40
CA ASP A 397 -12.34 -7.57 22.81
C ASP A 397 -11.00 -8.00 23.42
N TYR A 398 -10.31 -7.05 24.04
CA TYR A 398 -9.04 -7.28 24.72
C TYR A 398 -9.13 -8.18 25.96
N GLY A 399 -10.32 -8.55 26.41
CA GLY A 399 -10.50 -9.61 27.41
C GLY A 399 -10.36 -11.03 26.83
N ASN A 400 -10.46 -11.17 25.51
CA ASN A 400 -10.40 -12.46 24.83
C ASN A 400 -9.02 -12.71 24.22
N PRO A 401 -8.25 -13.72 24.68
CA PRO A 401 -6.90 -13.97 24.17
C PRO A 401 -6.84 -14.34 22.68
N ALA A 402 -7.97 -14.71 22.06
CA ALA A 402 -8.03 -15.01 20.63
C ALA A 402 -7.68 -13.80 19.74
N VAL A 403 -7.78 -12.56 20.25
CA VAL A 403 -7.42 -11.34 19.49
C VAL A 403 -5.91 -11.11 19.42
N ASN A 404 -5.14 -11.73 20.31
CA ASN A 404 -3.72 -11.39 20.50
C ASN A 404 -2.87 -11.74 19.27
N LEU A 405 -2.92 -12.99 18.79
CA LEU A 405 -2.07 -13.43 17.69
C LEU A 405 -2.35 -12.69 16.38
N PRO A 406 -3.62 -12.48 15.95
CA PRO A 406 -3.89 -11.69 14.76
C PRO A 406 -3.33 -10.26 14.85
N ILE A 407 -3.52 -9.57 15.98
CA ILE A 407 -3.00 -8.21 16.19
C ILE A 407 -1.46 -8.20 16.16
N ILE A 408 -0.82 -9.14 16.87
CA ILE A 408 0.66 -9.23 16.92
C ILE A 408 1.23 -9.48 15.53
N ASN A 409 0.69 -10.47 14.81
CA ASN A 409 1.20 -10.86 13.50
C ASN A 409 1.05 -9.72 12.49
N GLU A 410 -0.13 -9.12 12.41
CA GLU A 410 -0.39 -8.02 11.48
C GLU A 410 0.47 -6.80 11.81
N TRP A 411 0.64 -6.47 13.09
CA TRP A 411 1.52 -5.37 13.51
C TRP A 411 2.98 -5.59 13.11
N VAL A 412 3.50 -6.82 13.26
CA VAL A 412 4.86 -7.17 12.81
C VAL A 412 5.00 -6.96 11.30
N GLU A 413 3.99 -7.36 10.52
CA GLU A 413 3.98 -7.16 9.07
C GLU A 413 3.99 -5.67 8.70
N ILE A 414 3.21 -4.84 9.41
CA ILE A 414 3.14 -3.39 9.21
C ILE A 414 4.47 -2.71 9.52
N VAL A 415 5.04 -2.96 10.71
CA VAL A 415 6.32 -2.35 11.11
C VAL A 415 7.42 -2.73 10.13
N ARG A 416 7.47 -3.99 9.67
CA ARG A 416 8.44 -4.44 8.67
C ARG A 416 8.23 -3.81 7.30
N ARG A 417 6.98 -3.67 6.86
CA ARG A 417 6.64 -3.02 5.58
C ARG A 417 7.12 -1.57 5.57
N ASP A 418 6.90 -0.87 6.68
CA ASP A 418 7.04 0.58 6.74
C ASP A 418 8.35 1.06 7.36
N TYR A 419 9.20 0.14 7.83
CA TYR A 419 10.48 0.41 8.51
C TYR A 419 11.36 1.44 7.80
N ASN A 420 11.38 1.40 6.48
CA ASN A 420 12.30 2.17 5.64
C ASN A 420 11.84 3.61 5.36
N HIS A 421 10.65 4.03 5.81
CA HIS A 421 10.12 5.37 5.54
C HIS A 421 10.77 6.43 6.45
N PRO A 422 11.51 7.43 5.90
CA PRO A 422 12.03 8.54 6.71
C PRO A 422 10.91 9.40 7.33
N SER A 423 9.73 9.51 6.72
CA SER A 423 8.60 10.26 7.28
C SER A 423 8.09 9.72 8.62
N ILE A 424 8.16 8.40 8.83
CA ILE A 424 7.72 7.80 10.08
C ILE A 424 8.71 8.16 11.17
N ILE A 425 8.25 8.82 12.23
CA ILE A 425 9.08 9.23 13.37
C ILE A 425 8.73 8.50 14.67
N GLY A 426 7.62 7.78 14.69
CA GLY A 426 7.18 7.02 15.85
C GLY A 426 6.09 6.01 15.49
N TRP A 427 5.87 5.06 16.40
CA TRP A 427 4.88 4.01 16.28
C TRP A 427 3.82 4.12 17.37
N CYS A 428 2.56 3.89 17.01
CA CYS A 428 1.41 3.90 17.90
C CYS A 428 0.55 2.64 17.69
N PRO A 429 0.90 1.50 18.31
CA PRO A 429 0.18 0.23 18.10
C PRO A 429 -1.23 0.20 18.68
N PHE A 430 -1.58 1.09 19.62
CA PHE A 430 -2.90 1.13 20.25
C PHE A 430 -3.39 2.56 20.44
N ASN A 431 -4.70 2.70 20.65
CA ASN A 431 -5.33 3.97 20.97
C ASN A 431 -6.59 3.72 21.78
N GLU A 432 -6.71 4.45 22.88
CA GLU A 432 -7.84 4.46 23.82
C GLU A 432 -8.32 3.06 24.26
N THR A 433 -7.41 2.10 24.36
CA THR A 433 -7.78 0.72 24.72
C THR A 433 -8.01 0.58 26.24
N PRO A 434 -8.88 -0.33 26.69
CA PRO A 434 -9.13 -0.57 28.11
C PRO A 434 -7.90 -1.16 28.83
N ARG A 435 -7.87 -1.08 30.16
CA ARG A 435 -6.79 -1.67 30.99
C ARG A 435 -6.56 -3.16 30.75
N THR A 436 -7.57 -3.91 30.31
CA THR A 436 -7.44 -5.33 29.95
C THR A 436 -6.48 -5.57 28.79
N ALA A 437 -6.23 -4.56 27.94
CA ALA A 437 -5.26 -4.63 26.86
C ALA A 437 -3.80 -4.59 27.34
N GLY A 438 -3.53 -4.26 28.61
CA GLY A 438 -2.19 -3.98 29.12
C GLY A 438 -1.13 -5.07 28.85
N PRO A 439 -1.41 -6.37 29.07
CA PRO A 439 -0.47 -7.43 28.72
C PRO A 439 -0.12 -7.48 27.23
N LEU A 440 -1.10 -7.25 26.34
CA LEU A 440 -0.89 -7.20 24.90
C LEU A 440 -0.13 -5.94 24.49
N GLN A 441 -0.48 -4.78 25.05
CA GLN A 441 0.24 -3.52 24.85
C GLN A 441 1.72 -3.68 25.18
N GLN A 442 2.03 -4.24 26.36
CA GLN A 442 3.41 -4.46 26.79
C GLN A 442 4.18 -5.39 25.83
N GLY A 443 3.55 -6.49 25.41
CA GLY A 443 4.16 -7.43 24.47
C GLY A 443 4.45 -6.82 23.11
N VAL A 444 3.47 -6.09 22.54
CA VAL A 444 3.60 -5.44 21.24
C VAL A 444 4.59 -4.27 21.28
N VAL A 445 4.62 -3.47 22.35
CA VAL A 445 5.62 -2.39 22.51
C VAL A 445 7.03 -2.95 22.58
N ASN A 446 7.26 -4.01 23.36
CA ASN A 446 8.58 -4.65 23.43
C ASN A 446 9.00 -5.21 22.07
N LEU A 447 8.09 -5.90 21.38
CA LEU A 447 8.34 -6.40 20.03
C LEU A 447 8.64 -5.27 19.04
N THR A 448 7.93 -4.14 19.14
CA THR A 448 8.16 -2.97 18.28
C THR A 448 9.56 -2.40 18.48
N ARG A 449 10.03 -2.30 19.73
CA ARG A 449 11.38 -1.81 20.06
C ARG A 449 12.48 -2.74 19.54
N GLU A 450 12.24 -4.04 19.52
CA GLU A 450 13.16 -5.02 18.92
C GLU A 450 13.16 -4.97 17.38
N LEU A 451 11.98 -4.79 16.76
CA LEU A 451 11.85 -4.68 15.31
C LEU A 451 12.40 -3.36 14.77
N ASP A 452 12.17 -2.27 15.48
CA ASP A 452 12.61 -0.92 15.14
C ASP A 452 13.14 -0.15 16.35
N PRO A 453 14.45 -0.26 16.64
CA PRO A 453 15.08 0.49 17.72
C PRO A 453 15.36 1.95 17.36
N THR A 454 15.01 2.40 16.14
CA THR A 454 15.40 3.72 15.60
C THR A 454 14.34 4.80 15.82
N ARG A 455 13.18 4.43 16.37
CA ARG A 455 12.02 5.29 16.56
C ARG A 455 11.42 5.10 17.95
N VAL A 456 10.69 6.13 18.38
CA VAL A 456 9.94 6.08 19.64
C VAL A 456 8.65 5.28 19.49
N VAL A 457 8.18 4.71 20.59
CA VAL A 457 6.90 3.98 20.63
C VAL A 457 5.97 4.62 21.66
N LEU A 458 4.81 5.09 21.20
CA LEU A 458 3.68 5.50 22.02
C LEU A 458 2.77 4.29 22.20
N GLU A 459 2.79 3.68 23.39
CA GLU A 459 2.13 2.39 23.63
C GLU A 459 0.64 2.39 23.28
N THR A 460 -0.06 3.44 23.68
CA THR A 460 -1.47 3.69 23.42
C THR A 460 -1.62 5.19 23.38
N SER A 461 -2.35 5.70 22.40
CA SER A 461 -2.73 7.11 22.39
C SER A 461 -3.97 7.31 23.25
N GLY A 462 -3.84 8.10 24.32
CA GLY A 462 -4.89 8.44 25.26
C GLY A 462 -5.42 7.28 26.13
N TRP A 463 -6.34 7.65 27.01
CA TRP A 463 -7.07 6.77 27.93
C TRP A 463 -6.19 6.03 28.96
N SER A 464 -5.92 4.74 28.76
CA SER A 464 -5.27 3.86 29.73
C SER A 464 -3.85 3.54 29.30
N HIS A 465 -2.89 4.38 29.68
CA HIS A 465 -1.48 4.01 29.69
C HIS A 465 -1.24 2.98 30.80
N THR A 466 -0.72 1.82 30.44
CA THR A 466 -0.58 0.69 31.37
C THR A 466 0.87 0.26 31.57
N LEU A 467 1.82 0.74 30.75
CA LEU A 467 3.22 0.41 30.96
C LEU A 467 3.82 1.35 32.01
N PRO A 468 4.67 0.85 32.91
CA PRO A 468 5.36 1.69 33.90
C PRO A 468 6.44 2.58 33.27
N ASP A 469 7.06 2.14 32.17
CA ASP A 469 8.23 2.77 31.54
C ASP A 469 7.93 3.20 30.08
N SER A 470 6.84 3.96 29.90
CA SER A 470 6.47 4.54 28.61
C SER A 470 7.52 5.59 28.16
N GLN A 471 7.96 5.51 26.90
CA GLN A 471 8.89 6.52 26.34
C GLN A 471 8.20 7.87 26.07
N LEU A 472 6.89 7.82 25.79
CA LEU A 472 6.04 8.97 25.53
C LEU A 472 4.66 8.68 26.11
N LEU A 473 4.01 9.74 26.62
CA LEU A 473 2.61 9.75 26.99
C LEU A 473 1.93 10.89 26.25
N ASP A 474 0.67 10.69 25.89
CA ASP A 474 -0.20 11.73 25.38
C ASP A 474 -1.54 11.71 26.15
N ALA A 475 -2.43 12.63 25.83
CA ALA A 475 -3.76 12.67 26.41
C ALA A 475 -4.74 13.23 25.37
N HIS A 476 -5.99 12.78 25.45
CA HIS A 476 -7.09 13.38 24.71
C HIS A 476 -7.88 14.27 25.65
N ASP A 477 -7.99 15.55 25.30
CA ASP A 477 -8.75 16.56 26.03
C ASP A 477 -9.90 17.01 25.13
N TYR A 478 -11.15 16.76 25.56
CA TYR A 478 -12.37 16.84 24.74
C TYR A 478 -13.29 17.98 25.19
#